data_AF-A0A914R9T2-F1
#
_entry.id   AF-A0A914R9T2-F1
#
_cell.length_a   1.000
_cell.length_b   1.000
_cell.length_c   1.000
_cell.angle_alpha   90.00
_cell.angle_beta   90.00
_cell.angle_gamma   90.00
#
_symmetry.space_group_name_H-M   'P 1'
#
loop_
_entity.id
_entity.type
_entity.pdbx_description
1 polymer ?
#
loop_
_entity_poly.entity_id
_entity_poly.type
_entity_poly.pdbx_seq_one_letter_code
_entity_poly.pdbx_strand_id
1 'polypeptide(L)'
;MNDLKLVVMRFEVTYQLKILTTAFFSVTMLNKKLNGIKWMSLIMLTAGVALVQLPSDSKNPKAKEMTIFSIGDSDHLIGLLAVLTACFSSGFAGVYFEKILKGTAVSLWMRNLQLAFFSIFGGLFMVWLYDSEKVRENGFFQGYNSIIWIVVLLQAYGGLVIALVVKYADNILKGFAVSLSIIISSFISYWFLNDFQPTV
;
A
#
# COMPACT_ATOMS: atom_id res chain seq x y z
N MET A 1 -12.13 20.18 -8.69
CA MET A 1 -10.78 19.90 -8.12
C MET A 1 -10.84 19.52 -6.65
N ASN A 2 -11.73 20.12 -5.85
CA ASN A 2 -11.94 19.74 -4.44
C ASN A 2 -12.60 18.37 -4.27
N ASP A 3 -13.51 17.98 -5.16
CA ASP A 3 -14.19 16.67 -5.09
C ASP A 3 -13.24 15.49 -5.32
N LEU A 4 -12.27 15.65 -6.23
CA LEU A 4 -11.25 14.63 -6.51
C LEU A 4 -10.35 14.38 -5.29
N LYS A 5 -10.01 15.43 -4.52
CA LYS A 5 -9.21 15.30 -3.28
C LYS A 5 -9.96 14.52 -2.20
N LEU A 6 -11.27 14.78 -2.02
CA LEU A 6 -12.10 14.07 -1.05
C LEU A 6 -12.29 12.59 -1.40
N VAL A 7 -12.43 12.28 -2.69
CA VAL A 7 -12.54 10.90 -3.18
C VAL A 7 -11.23 10.14 -2.97
N VAL A 8 -10.09 10.74 -3.30
CA VAL A 8 -8.75 10.15 -3.07
C VAL A 8 -8.53 9.91 -1.57
N MET A 9 -8.85 10.88 -0.70
CA MET A 9 -8.75 10.71 0.75
C MET A 9 -9.55 9.52 1.27
N ARG A 10 -10.80 9.39 0.85
CA ARG A 10 -11.68 8.28 1.28
C ARG A 10 -11.09 6.94 0.86
N PHE A 11 -10.54 6.85 -0.34
CA PHE A 11 -9.93 5.62 -0.84
C PHE A 11 -8.59 5.29 -0.17
N GLU A 12 -7.74 6.28 0.15
CA GLU A 12 -6.50 6.04 0.89
C GLU A 12 -6.74 5.57 2.32
N VAL A 13 -7.68 6.20 3.03
CA VAL A 13 -8.07 5.77 4.37
C VAL A 13 -8.65 4.35 4.33
N THR A 14 -9.50 4.05 3.34
CA THR A 14 -10.06 2.70 3.15
C THR A 14 -8.97 1.68 2.80
N TYR A 15 -7.90 2.09 2.12
CA TYR A 15 -6.77 1.22 1.79
C TYR A 15 -6.01 0.73 3.04
N GLN A 16 -6.10 1.44 4.16
CA GLN A 16 -5.50 0.98 5.42
C GLN A 16 -6.18 -0.25 6.02
N LEU A 17 -7.36 -0.62 5.53
CA LEU A 17 -7.99 -1.92 5.81
C LEU A 17 -7.09 -3.11 5.40
N LYS A 18 -6.09 -2.89 4.54
CA LYS A 18 -5.03 -3.86 4.23
C LYS A 18 -4.34 -4.42 5.49
N ILE A 19 -4.19 -3.63 6.56
CA ILE A 19 -3.54 -4.05 7.80
C ILE A 19 -4.40 -5.11 8.51
N LEU A 20 -5.71 -4.87 8.58
CA LEU A 20 -6.67 -5.80 9.18
C LEU A 20 -6.85 -7.07 8.34
N THR A 21 -6.94 -6.95 7.01
CA THR A 21 -7.02 -8.12 6.12
C THR A 21 -5.74 -8.97 6.17
N THR A 22 -4.56 -8.35 6.25
CA THR A 22 -3.29 -9.06 6.47
C THR A 22 -3.30 -9.81 7.80
N ALA A 23 -3.77 -9.18 8.89
CA ALA A 23 -3.88 -9.83 10.19
C ALA A 23 -4.86 -11.02 10.15
N PHE A 24 -6.02 -10.85 9.52
CA PHE A 24 -7.00 -11.91 9.32
C PHE A 24 -6.40 -13.10 8.55
N PHE A 25 -5.76 -12.86 7.41
CA PHE A 25 -5.10 -13.94 6.65
C PHE A 25 -3.93 -14.55 7.41
N SER A 26 -3.19 -13.79 8.22
CA SER A 26 -2.09 -14.32 9.02
C SER A 26 -2.58 -15.31 10.09
N VAL A 27 -3.74 -15.07 10.69
CA VAL A 27 -4.38 -16.02 11.62
C VAL A 27 -4.85 -17.26 10.88
N THR A 28 -5.55 -17.10 9.76
CA THR A 28 -6.18 -18.23 9.04
C THR A 28 -5.19 -19.08 8.23
N MET A 29 -4.18 -18.49 7.58
CA MET A 29 -3.27 -19.20 6.68
C MET A 29 -1.97 -19.69 7.33
N LEU A 30 -1.48 -18.98 8.36
CA LEU A 30 -0.25 -19.30 9.10
C LEU A 30 -0.53 -19.82 10.52
N ASN A 31 -1.79 -19.95 10.93
CA ASN A 31 -2.19 -20.39 12.28
C ASN A 31 -1.57 -19.57 13.41
N LYS A 32 -1.36 -18.26 13.20
CA LYS A 32 -0.84 -17.38 14.25
C LYS A 32 -1.89 -17.14 15.33
N LYS A 33 -1.49 -17.22 16.59
CA LYS A 33 -2.33 -16.88 17.75
C LYS A 33 -2.19 -15.39 18.08
N LEU A 34 -3.22 -14.61 17.75
CA LEU A 34 -3.33 -13.21 18.15
C LEU A 34 -4.26 -13.09 19.36
N ASN A 35 -3.74 -12.58 20.48
CA ASN A 35 -4.55 -12.26 21.66
C ASN A 35 -5.36 -10.96 21.42
N GLY A 36 -6.45 -10.75 22.16
CA GLY A 36 -7.34 -9.58 22.03
C GLY A 36 -6.61 -8.23 22.12
N ILE A 37 -5.57 -8.14 22.95
CA ILE A 37 -4.71 -6.94 23.03
C ILE A 37 -3.99 -6.67 21.70
N LYS A 38 -3.48 -7.70 21.01
CA LYS A 38 -2.81 -7.54 19.71
C LYS A 38 -3.78 -7.09 18.63
N TRP A 39 -5.01 -7.59 18.66
CA TRP A 39 -6.10 -7.12 17.79
C TRP A 39 -6.44 -5.65 18.06
N MET A 40 -6.53 -5.26 19.33
CA MET A 40 -6.76 -3.86 19.70
C MET A 40 -5.62 -2.95 19.22
N SER A 41 -4.36 -3.37 19.37
CA SER A 41 -3.19 -2.65 18.84
C SER A 41 -3.23 -2.50 17.32
N LEU A 42 -3.70 -3.52 16.59
CA LEU A 42 -3.84 -3.47 15.12
C LEU A 42 -4.92 -2.48 14.67
N ILE A 43 -6.07 -2.46 15.37
CA ILE A 43 -7.16 -1.51 15.10
C ILE A 43 -6.68 -0.08 15.41
N MET A 44 -6.04 0.12 16.57
CA MET A 44 -5.49 1.41 16.97
C MET A 44 -4.42 1.90 15.99
N LEU A 45 -3.54 1.01 15.51
CA LEU A 45 -2.55 1.34 14.48
C LEU A 45 -3.22 1.77 13.18
N THR A 46 -4.21 1.02 12.72
CA THR A 46 -4.94 1.31 11.48
C THR A 46 -5.63 2.68 11.57
N ALA A 47 -6.25 2.99 12.72
CA ALA A 47 -6.85 4.28 12.98
C ALA A 47 -5.82 5.42 13.03
N GLY A 48 -4.68 5.23 13.70
CA GLY A 48 -3.61 6.23 13.76
C GLY A 48 -3.01 6.54 12.39
N VAL A 49 -2.81 5.53 11.57
CA VAL A 49 -2.31 5.67 10.19
C VAL A 49 -3.34 6.36 9.29
N ALA A 50 -4.62 6.03 9.43
CA ALA A 50 -5.70 6.71 8.74
C ALA A 50 -5.75 8.19 9.12
N LEU A 51 -5.58 8.54 10.40
CA LEU A 51 -5.57 9.92 10.88
C LEU A 51 -4.40 10.73 10.30
N VAL A 52 -3.18 10.17 10.30
CA VAL A 52 -1.98 10.86 9.79
C VAL A 52 -2.03 11.08 8.27
N GLN A 53 -2.76 10.25 7.55
CA GLN A 53 -2.92 10.36 6.09
C GLN A 53 -4.09 11.24 5.67
N LEU A 54 -4.77 11.89 6.61
CA LEU A 54 -5.71 12.96 6.27
C LEU A 54 -4.90 14.21 5.89
N PRO A 55 -4.93 14.67 4.62
CA PRO A 55 -4.29 15.92 4.25
C PRO A 55 -4.98 17.12 4.91
N SER A 56 -4.20 17.95 5.61
CA SER A 56 -4.61 19.25 6.14
C SER A 56 -4.71 20.28 5.02
N ASP A 57 -5.84 20.37 4.32
CA ASP A 57 -6.12 21.61 3.58
C ASP A 57 -7.61 21.85 3.42
N SER A 58 -8.22 22.44 4.46
CA SER A 58 -9.60 22.94 4.47
C SER A 58 -9.82 23.90 5.64
N LYS A 59 -9.26 25.11 5.57
CA LYS A 59 -9.78 26.24 6.36
C LYS A 59 -11.16 26.65 5.80
N ASN A 60 -12.21 25.92 6.16
CA ASN A 60 -13.58 26.47 6.26
C ASN A 60 -14.52 25.50 7.00
N PRO A 61 -15.00 25.85 8.22
CA PRO A 61 -15.78 24.95 9.08
C PRO A 61 -17.28 24.94 8.74
N LYS A 62 -17.63 24.77 7.46
CA LYS A 62 -19.03 24.65 6.99
C LYS A 62 -19.17 23.63 5.85
N ALA A 63 -18.74 22.40 6.09
CA ALA A 63 -19.14 21.23 5.30
C ALA A 63 -19.19 20.00 6.22
N LYS A 64 -19.82 20.18 7.38
CA LYS A 64 -20.18 19.10 8.29
C LYS A 64 -21.61 18.75 7.93
N GLU A 65 -21.79 17.50 7.48
CA GLU A 65 -23.03 16.92 6.96
C GLU A 65 -23.46 17.41 5.57
N MET A 66 -23.67 16.43 4.68
CA MET A 66 -24.32 16.49 3.37
C MET A 66 -23.40 16.34 2.15
N THR A 67 -23.00 15.10 1.87
CA THR A 67 -22.90 14.54 0.49
C THR A 67 -22.72 13.03 0.59
N ILE A 68 -23.82 12.35 0.98
CA ILE A 68 -24.02 10.91 0.69
C ILE A 68 -24.32 10.70 -0.81
N PHE A 69 -24.47 11.78 -1.60
CA PHE A 69 -25.03 11.70 -2.94
C PHE A 69 -24.46 12.84 -3.80
N SER A 70 -23.53 12.56 -4.75
CA SER A 70 -23.25 13.37 -5.98
C SER A 70 -21.98 12.94 -6.76
N ILE A 71 -21.66 11.65 -6.80
CA ILE A 71 -20.98 10.99 -7.93
C ILE A 71 -21.87 9.78 -8.18
N GLY A 72 -22.31 9.52 -9.42
CA GLY A 72 -23.34 8.49 -9.70
C GLY A 72 -23.10 7.24 -8.86
N ASP A 73 -24.12 6.79 -8.10
CA ASP A 73 -23.99 5.76 -7.05
C ASP A 73 -23.17 4.54 -7.50
N SER A 74 -23.27 4.19 -8.78
CA SER A 74 -22.55 3.10 -9.42
C SER A 74 -21.02 3.27 -9.45
N ASP A 75 -20.51 4.48 -9.72
CA ASP A 75 -19.06 4.73 -9.85
C ASP A 75 -18.36 4.79 -8.50
N HIS A 76 -19.05 5.29 -7.46
CA HIS A 76 -18.51 5.28 -6.10
C HIS A 76 -18.45 3.86 -5.53
N LEU A 77 -19.48 3.03 -5.80
CA LEU A 77 -19.47 1.61 -5.43
C LEU A 77 -18.37 0.84 -6.18
N ILE A 78 -18.14 1.11 -7.46
CA ILE A 78 -17.06 0.48 -8.23
C ILE A 78 -15.69 0.80 -7.62
N GLY A 79 -15.45 2.05 -7.23
CA GLY A 79 -14.21 2.48 -6.59
C GLY A 79 -14.02 1.84 -5.22
N LEU A 80 -15.08 1.77 -4.41
CA LEU A 80 -15.04 1.13 -3.10
C LEU A 80 -14.76 -0.38 -3.23
N LEU A 81 -15.44 -1.06 -4.15
CA LEU A 81 -15.21 -2.48 -4.43
C LEU A 81 -13.80 -2.72 -4.97
N ALA A 82 -13.27 -1.83 -5.81
CA ALA A 82 -11.90 -1.90 -6.30
C ALA A 82 -10.88 -1.77 -5.16
N VAL A 83 -11.07 -0.83 -4.22
CA VAL A 83 -10.18 -0.69 -3.06
C VAL A 83 -10.31 -1.89 -2.11
N LEU A 84 -11.51 -2.39 -1.86
CA LEU A 84 -11.72 -3.58 -1.05
C LEU A 84 -11.03 -4.81 -1.66
N THR A 85 -11.26 -5.08 -2.94
CA THR A 85 -10.61 -6.19 -3.65
C THR A 85 -9.09 -6.04 -3.68
N ALA A 86 -8.57 -4.83 -3.86
CA ALA A 86 -7.14 -4.53 -3.75
C ALA A 86 -6.59 -4.80 -2.33
N CYS A 87 -7.30 -4.38 -1.28
CA CYS A 87 -6.91 -4.65 0.11
C CYS A 87 -6.88 -6.15 0.42
N PHE A 88 -7.91 -6.89 0.02
CA PHE A 88 -7.98 -8.34 0.21
C PHE A 88 -6.86 -9.04 -0.58
N SER A 89 -6.66 -8.68 -1.84
CA SER A 89 -5.59 -9.22 -2.68
C SER A 89 -4.20 -8.94 -2.09
N SER A 90 -3.95 -7.71 -1.64
CA SER A 90 -2.68 -7.32 -1.00
C SER A 90 -2.43 -8.09 0.30
N GLY A 91 -3.44 -8.22 1.16
CA GLY A 91 -3.33 -8.95 2.42
C GLY A 91 -3.09 -10.44 2.19
N PHE A 92 -3.83 -11.04 1.26
CA PHE A 92 -3.67 -12.44 0.87
C PHE A 92 -2.27 -12.69 0.28
N ALA A 93 -1.85 -11.91 -0.73
CA ALA A 93 -0.57 -12.10 -1.41
C ALA A 93 0.61 -11.93 -0.46
N GLY A 94 0.56 -10.94 0.44
CA GLY A 94 1.59 -10.73 1.45
C GLY A 94 1.73 -11.95 2.37
N VAL A 95 0.61 -12.41 2.95
CA VAL A 95 0.60 -13.54 3.87
C VAL A 95 0.95 -14.86 3.17
N TYR A 96 0.48 -15.06 1.94
CA TYR A 96 0.84 -16.22 1.13
C TYR A 96 2.34 -16.24 0.81
N PHE A 97 2.92 -15.09 0.48
CA PHE A 97 4.37 -14.96 0.29
C PHE A 97 5.15 -15.33 1.56
N GLU A 98 4.69 -14.87 2.73
CA GLU A 98 5.28 -15.29 4.02
C GLU A 98 5.16 -16.79 4.26
N LYS A 99 4.01 -17.38 3.94
CA LYS A 99 3.78 -18.83 4.05
C LYS A 99 4.75 -19.61 3.16
N ILE A 100 4.97 -19.17 1.93
CA ILE A 100 5.92 -19.81 1.00
C ILE A 100 7.35 -19.67 1.50
N LEU A 101 7.74 -18.47 1.96
CA LEU A 101 9.09 -18.17 2.43
C LEU A 101 9.45 -18.97 3.69
N LYS A 102 8.51 -19.15 4.61
CA LYS A 102 8.74 -19.81 5.90
C LYS A 102 8.39 -21.28 5.90
N GLY A 103 7.48 -21.72 5.03
CA GLY A 103 6.98 -23.09 4.96
C GLY A 103 7.78 -24.02 4.05
N THR A 104 8.79 -23.52 3.32
CA THR A 104 9.61 -24.35 2.41
C THR A 104 11.10 -24.18 2.69
N ALA A 105 11.90 -25.24 2.46
CA ALA A 105 13.36 -25.20 2.55
C ALA A 105 14.07 -24.43 1.41
N VAL A 106 13.32 -23.91 0.42
CA VAL A 106 13.88 -23.18 -0.73
C VAL A 106 14.43 -21.83 -0.27
N SER A 107 15.58 -21.42 -0.81
CA SER A 107 16.21 -20.14 -0.47
C SER A 107 15.33 -18.94 -0.85
N LEU A 108 15.43 -17.86 -0.07
CA LEU A 108 14.70 -16.61 -0.34
C LEU A 108 15.00 -16.06 -1.72
N TRP A 109 16.28 -16.12 -2.13
CA TRP A 109 16.72 -15.63 -3.43
C TRP A 109 16.06 -16.41 -4.57
N MET A 110 15.94 -17.73 -4.45
CA MET A 110 15.27 -18.56 -5.45
C MET A 110 13.77 -18.28 -5.51
N ARG A 111 13.12 -18.10 -4.34
CA ARG A 111 11.70 -17.67 -4.30
C ARG A 111 11.50 -16.30 -4.94
N ASN A 112 12.38 -15.36 -4.67
CA ASN A 112 12.30 -14.02 -5.24
C ASN A 112 12.59 -14.01 -6.75
N LEU A 113 13.48 -14.88 -7.22
CA LEU A 113 13.74 -15.08 -8.65
C LEU A 113 12.52 -15.69 -9.37
N GLN A 114 11.89 -16.71 -8.78
CA GLN A 114 10.64 -17.29 -9.30
C GLN A 114 9.54 -16.23 -9.42
N LEU A 115 9.37 -15.40 -8.39
CA LEU A 115 8.39 -14.31 -8.41
C LEU A 115 8.74 -13.22 -9.42
N ALA A 116 10.02 -12.86 -9.56
CA ALA A 116 10.48 -11.90 -10.55
C ALA A 116 10.23 -12.41 -11.98
N PHE A 117 10.48 -13.69 -12.23
CA PHE A 117 10.20 -14.33 -13.52
C PHE A 117 8.74 -14.15 -13.92
N PHE A 118 7.78 -14.51 -13.06
CA PHE A 118 6.36 -14.32 -13.34
C PHE A 118 5.96 -12.83 -13.41
N SER A 119 6.58 -11.97 -12.59
CA SER A 119 6.33 -10.52 -12.61
C SER A 119 6.73 -9.87 -13.93
N ILE A 120 7.79 -10.34 -14.59
CA ILE A 120 8.22 -9.82 -15.89
C ILE A 120 7.14 -10.08 -16.95
N PHE A 121 6.60 -11.30 -17.03
CA PHE A 121 5.52 -11.61 -17.97
C PHE A 121 4.25 -10.80 -17.66
N GLY A 122 3.87 -10.70 -16.39
CA GLY A 122 2.72 -9.91 -15.97
C GLY A 122 2.89 -8.42 -16.31
N GLY A 123 4.07 -7.85 -16.07
CA GLY A 123 4.39 -6.47 -16.38
C GLY A 123 4.37 -6.18 -17.88
N LEU A 124 5.00 -7.04 -18.70
CA LEU A 124 4.96 -6.91 -20.16
C LEU A 124 3.55 -7.05 -20.71
N PHE A 125 2.75 -7.97 -20.16
CA PHE A 125 1.35 -8.12 -20.53
C PHE A 125 0.53 -6.87 -20.18
N MET A 126 0.78 -6.25 -19.02
CA MET A 126 0.12 -5.00 -18.64
C MET A 126 0.48 -3.85 -19.59
N VAL A 127 1.76 -3.73 -19.96
CA VAL A 127 2.22 -2.73 -20.93
C VAL A 127 1.56 -2.96 -22.30
N TRP A 128 1.43 -4.21 -22.72
CA TRP A 128 0.74 -4.56 -23.97
C TRP A 128 -0.75 -4.18 -23.95
N LEU A 129 -1.43 -4.39 -22.82
CA LEU A 129 -2.86 -4.06 -22.67
C LEU A 129 -3.14 -2.54 -22.64
N TYR A 130 -2.32 -1.76 -21.93
CA TYR A 130 -2.64 -0.36 -21.65
C TYR A 130 -1.85 0.66 -22.50
N ASP A 131 -0.62 0.36 -22.91
CA ASP A 131 0.29 1.34 -23.52
C ASP A 131 0.99 0.82 -24.80
N SER A 132 0.43 -0.20 -25.46
CA SER A 132 1.04 -0.81 -26.66
C SER A 132 1.28 0.17 -27.80
N GLU A 133 0.34 1.09 -28.06
CA GLU A 133 0.48 2.09 -29.12
C GLU A 133 1.63 3.06 -28.84
N LYS A 134 1.69 3.61 -27.62
CA LYS A 134 2.74 4.55 -27.21
C LYS A 134 4.13 3.92 -27.21
N VAL A 135 4.23 2.67 -26.78
CA VAL A 135 5.48 1.90 -26.78
C VAL A 135 5.93 1.57 -28.20
N ARG A 136 5.01 1.32 -29.14
CA ARG A 136 5.35 1.05 -30.54
C ARG A 136 5.86 2.28 -31.27
N GLU A 137 5.29 3.45 -31.00
CA GLU A 137 5.68 4.70 -31.66
C GLU A 137 7.00 5.26 -31.14
N ASN A 138 7.22 5.21 -29.82
CA ASN A 138 8.35 5.91 -29.21
C ASN A 138 9.39 4.99 -28.54
N GLY A 139 9.13 3.69 -28.51
CA GLY A 139 9.97 2.70 -27.83
C GLY A 139 9.66 2.58 -26.33
N PHE A 140 10.02 1.43 -25.76
CA PHE A 140 9.74 1.10 -24.35
C PHE A 140 10.44 2.03 -23.35
N PHE A 141 11.65 2.49 -23.67
CA PHE A 141 12.48 3.32 -22.78
C PHE A 141 12.36 4.82 -23.07
N GLN A 142 11.27 5.26 -23.73
CA GLN A 142 11.07 6.67 -24.00
C GLN A 142 11.01 7.48 -22.69
N GLY A 143 11.78 8.56 -22.61
CA GLY A 143 11.76 9.47 -21.47
C GLY A 143 12.50 8.94 -20.22
N TYR A 144 13.17 7.79 -20.30
CA TYR A 144 14.01 7.30 -19.21
C TYR A 144 15.22 8.22 -19.00
N ASN A 145 15.23 8.92 -17.87
CA ASN A 145 16.34 9.76 -17.42
C ASN A 145 17.05 9.10 -16.22
N SER A 146 18.22 9.61 -15.81
CA SER A 146 19.02 9.08 -14.69
C SER A 146 18.21 8.95 -13.39
N ILE A 147 17.28 9.87 -13.14
CA ILE A 147 16.38 9.83 -11.97
C ILE A 147 15.47 8.60 -12.01
N ILE A 148 14.93 8.23 -13.18
CA ILE A 148 14.07 7.05 -13.32
C ILE A 148 14.86 5.78 -13.03
N TRP A 149 16.10 5.69 -13.52
CA TRP A 149 16.98 4.58 -13.18
C TRP A 149 17.26 4.48 -11.68
N ILE A 150 17.49 5.61 -11.00
CA ILE A 150 17.65 5.65 -9.54
C ILE A 150 16.37 5.15 -8.85
N VAL A 151 15.19 5.59 -9.28
CA VAL A 151 13.90 5.15 -8.71
C VAL A 151 13.69 3.65 -8.92
N VAL A 152 13.99 3.13 -10.11
CA VAL A 152 13.89 1.69 -10.43
C VAL A 152 14.83 0.87 -9.54
N LEU A 153 16.09 1.29 -9.38
CA LEU A 153 17.05 0.62 -8.51
C LEU A 153 16.62 0.67 -7.04
N LEU A 154 16.11 1.83 -6.58
CA LEU A 154 15.61 1.99 -5.22
C LEU A 154 14.38 1.12 -4.95
N GLN A 155 13.46 1.01 -5.92
CA GLN A 155 12.27 0.17 -5.81
C GLN A 155 12.63 -1.32 -5.80
N ALA A 156 13.58 -1.73 -6.64
CA ALA A 156 14.10 -3.09 -6.64
C ALA A 156 14.79 -3.43 -5.30
N TYR A 157 15.64 -2.54 -4.78
CA TYR A 157 16.27 -2.69 -3.48
C TYR A 157 15.24 -2.75 -2.34
N GLY A 158 14.24 -1.86 -2.35
CA GLY A 158 13.15 -1.86 -1.39
C GLY A 158 12.36 -3.18 -1.39
N GLY A 159 12.10 -3.76 -2.57
CA GLY A 159 11.47 -5.08 -2.70
C GLY A 159 12.29 -6.20 -2.05
N LEU A 160 13.62 -6.19 -2.25
CA LEU A 160 14.53 -7.15 -1.61
C LEU A 160 14.54 -7.00 -0.09
N VAL A 161 14.62 -5.77 0.41
CA VAL A 161 14.56 -5.48 1.85
C VAL A 161 13.22 -5.95 2.44
N ILE A 162 12.11 -5.69 1.76
CA ILE A 162 10.79 -6.17 2.18
C ILE A 162 10.76 -7.71 2.27
N ALA A 163 11.33 -8.42 1.29
CA ALA A 163 11.40 -9.88 1.34
C ALA A 163 12.21 -10.39 2.54
N LEU A 164 13.33 -9.74 2.86
CA LEU A 164 14.13 -10.05 4.05
C LEU A 164 13.33 -9.78 5.33
N VAL A 165 12.65 -8.63 5.44
CA VAL A 165 11.80 -8.30 6.59
C VAL A 165 10.71 -9.37 6.77
N VAL A 166 10.04 -9.81 5.70
CA VAL A 166 9.00 -10.84 5.81
C VAL A 166 9.57 -12.20 6.25
N LYS A 167 10.80 -12.53 5.82
CA LYS A 167 11.48 -13.78 6.22
C LYS A 167 11.89 -13.78 7.69
N TYR A 168 12.53 -12.71 8.16
CA TYR A 168 13.12 -12.63 9.50
C TYR A 168 12.17 -12.09 10.57
N ALA A 169 11.21 -11.25 10.18
CA ALA A 169 10.10 -10.82 11.00
C ALA A 169 8.82 -11.48 10.51
N ASP A 170 7.73 -10.71 10.34
CA ASP A 170 6.40 -11.15 9.93
C ASP A 170 5.73 -10.04 9.11
N ASN A 171 4.73 -10.35 8.27
CA ASN A 171 3.99 -9.28 7.58
C ASN A 171 3.25 -8.33 8.52
N ILE A 172 2.84 -8.81 9.70
CA ILE A 172 2.23 -7.94 10.73
C ILE A 172 3.27 -6.93 11.23
N LEU A 173 4.49 -7.38 11.56
CA LEU A 173 5.55 -6.49 12.04
C LEU A 173 6.03 -5.53 10.94
N LYS A 174 6.08 -5.99 9.69
CA LYS A 174 6.29 -5.13 8.52
C LYS A 174 5.24 -4.01 8.48
N GLY A 175 3.97 -4.34 8.71
CA GLY A 175 2.88 -3.37 8.80
C GLY A 175 3.12 -2.32 9.88
N PHE A 176 3.48 -2.74 11.10
CA PHE A 176 3.84 -1.83 12.20
C PHE A 176 5.05 -0.94 11.86
N ALA A 177 6.10 -1.51 11.26
CA ALA A 177 7.30 -0.77 10.90
C ALA A 177 7.02 0.32 9.85
N VAL A 178 6.22 0.00 8.82
CA VAL A 178 5.81 0.97 7.80
C VAL A 178 4.98 2.08 8.42
N SER A 179 4.00 1.74 9.25
CA SER A 179 3.17 2.73 9.95
C SER A 179 3.98 3.66 10.85
N LEU A 180 4.94 3.11 11.61
CA LEU A 180 5.84 3.90 12.44
C LEU A 180 6.75 4.81 11.60
N SER A 181 7.26 4.30 10.48
CA SER A 181 8.05 5.09 9.54
C SER A 181 7.27 6.30 9.04
N ILE A 182 5.98 6.14 8.70
CA ILE A 182 5.13 7.26 8.25
C ILE A 182 5.03 8.32 9.35
N ILE A 183 4.72 7.92 10.59
CA ILE A 183 4.58 8.85 11.72
C ILE A 183 5.89 9.61 11.97
N ILE A 184 7.03 8.91 11.98
CA ILE A 184 8.35 9.53 12.18
C ILE A 184 8.69 10.48 11.03
N SER A 185 8.43 10.07 9.78
CA SER A 185 8.63 10.92 8.61
C SER A 185 7.77 12.20 8.69
N SER A 186 6.51 12.10 9.11
CA SER A 186 5.65 13.26 9.35
C SER A 186 6.21 14.18 10.44
N PHE A 187 6.71 13.62 11.55
CA PHE A 187 7.31 14.39 12.64
C PHE A 187 8.61 15.11 12.22
N ILE A 188 9.49 14.42 11.50
CA ILE A 188 10.72 15.01 10.96
C ILE A 188 10.38 16.10 9.95
N SER A 189 9.40 15.87 9.08
CA SER A 189 8.95 16.88 8.11
C SER A 189 8.43 18.15 8.80
N TYR A 190 7.70 18.00 9.91
CA TYR A 190 7.27 19.13 10.73
C TYR A 190 8.46 19.89 11.34
N TRP A 191 9.36 19.17 12.00
CA TRP A 191 10.42 19.80 12.81
C TRP A 191 11.60 20.33 11.98
N PHE A 192 11.95 19.65 10.89
CA PHE A 192 13.16 19.94 10.10
C PHE A 192 12.87 20.71 8.82
N LEU A 193 11.75 20.42 8.14
CA LEU A 193 11.43 21.03 6.84
C LEU A 193 10.49 22.25 6.93
N ASN A 194 9.82 22.49 8.07
CA ASN A 194 8.84 23.59 8.25
C ASN A 194 7.71 23.63 7.17
N ASP A 195 7.54 22.55 6.40
CA ASP A 195 6.66 22.46 5.22
C ASP A 195 5.27 21.87 5.56
N PHE A 196 5.03 21.56 6.84
CA PHE A 196 3.82 20.87 7.29
C PHE A 196 3.23 21.56 8.52
N GLN A 197 1.95 21.94 8.49
CA GLN A 197 1.19 22.24 9.71
C GLN A 197 0.28 21.04 10.01
N PRO A 198 0.53 20.27 11.09
CA PRO A 198 -0.33 19.14 11.45
C PRO A 198 -1.76 19.65 11.70
N THR A 199 -2.75 18.87 11.24
CA THR A 199 -4.17 19.20 11.45
C THR A 199 -4.44 19.19 12.95
N VAL A 200 -4.76 20.35 13.51
CA VAL A 200 -5.46 20.46 14.79
C VAL A 200 -6.95 20.26 14.58
#